data_AF-W3WRT7-F1
#
_entry.id   AF-W3WRT7-F1
#
_cell.length_a   1.000
_cell.length_b   1.000
_cell.length_c   1.000
_cell.angle_alpha   90.00
_cell.angle_beta   90.00
_cell.angle_gamma   90.00
#
_symmetry.space_group_name_H-M   'P 1'
#
loop_
_entity.id
_entity.type
_entity.pdbx_description
1 polymer ?
#
loop_
_entity_poly.entity_id
_entity_poly.type
_entity_poly.pdbx_seq_one_letter_code
_entity_poly.pdbx_strand_id
1 'polypeptide(L)'
;MRPKVPILKPVVWCVTAIGTIYFGLAAFEVRREIKNYTKYGFNSKPDSYDALFAASYSRKHQQSHRQAVSVSPFDLWSNLSETQKVILANIALNTGIYAATSVSGPHTRWYFSHIPITGRNYTMLTSMFGHLSGMHLLFNMYCLYSFGPALARTSTFQDSAPHLAAFYLSAGILSSLAAQIEARVPSRRFWRGSGASGAIMAFVGAFGMSFPHAQIGIIFVPGSVDAQLALSLMAAFETYGLIFGIPYLRWGHSVHLAGLAIGAAYAHFDGNGKIWDATKRTAFNQMRRVGMV
;
A
#
# COMPACT_ATOMS: atom_id res chain seq x y z
N MET A 1 -15.93 -33.63 -4.10
CA MET A 1 -14.49 -33.31 -4.27
C MET A 1 -14.27 -31.83 -4.04
N ARG A 2 -13.21 -31.43 -3.32
CA ARG A 2 -12.87 -30.02 -3.13
C ARG A 2 -12.31 -29.45 -4.45
N PRO A 3 -12.79 -28.29 -4.94
CA PRO A 3 -12.29 -27.72 -6.20
C PRO A 3 -10.79 -27.40 -6.09
N LYS A 4 -10.03 -27.67 -7.15
CA LYS A 4 -8.59 -27.37 -7.21
C LYS A 4 -8.38 -25.86 -7.16
N VAL A 5 -7.54 -25.40 -6.24
CA VAL A 5 -7.17 -23.99 -6.14
C VAL A 5 -6.02 -23.70 -7.13
N PRO A 6 -6.20 -22.78 -8.10
CA PRO A 6 -5.13 -22.42 -9.03
C PRO A 6 -4.00 -21.67 -8.28
N ILE A 7 -2.75 -21.85 -8.70
CA ILE A 7 -1.60 -21.12 -8.11
C ILE A 7 -0.77 -20.42 -9.18
N LEU A 8 -0.39 -21.15 -10.23
CA LEU A 8 0.45 -20.58 -11.28
C LEU A 8 -0.16 -19.32 -11.91
N LYS A 9 -1.45 -19.37 -12.29
CA LYS A 9 -2.14 -18.21 -12.89
C LYS A 9 -2.19 -17.00 -11.92
N PRO A 10 -2.64 -17.14 -10.65
CA PRO A 10 -2.56 -16.06 -9.68
C PRO A 10 -1.15 -15.49 -9.45
N VAL A 11 -0.13 -16.35 -9.33
CA VAL A 11 1.26 -15.90 -9.11
C VAL A 11 1.77 -15.10 -10.30
N VAL A 12 1.60 -15.60 -11.52
CA VAL A 12 2.00 -14.88 -12.74
C VAL A 12 1.26 -13.54 -12.84
N TRP A 13 -0.06 -13.54 -12.59
CA TRP A 13 -0.84 -12.31 -12.59
C TRP A 13 -0.35 -11.31 -11.54
N CYS A 14 -0.02 -11.77 -10.33
CA CYS A 14 0.49 -10.96 -9.24
C CYS A 14 1.81 -10.28 -9.62
N VAL A 15 2.78 -11.04 -10.13
CA VAL A 15 4.08 -10.50 -10.60
C VAL A 15 3.87 -9.46 -11.70
N THR A 16 3.01 -9.76 -12.69
CA THR A 16 2.72 -8.81 -13.79
C THR A 16 2.03 -7.54 -13.31
N ALA A 17 1.05 -7.66 -12.39
CA ALA A 17 0.32 -6.52 -11.85
C ALA A 17 1.26 -5.61 -11.04
N ILE A 18 2.07 -6.19 -10.15
CA ILE A 18 3.03 -5.46 -9.33
C ILE A 18 4.10 -4.80 -10.20
N GLY A 19 4.66 -5.53 -11.17
CA GLY A 19 5.62 -4.99 -12.13
C GLY A 19 5.06 -3.79 -12.89
N THR A 20 3.82 -3.90 -13.37
CA THR A 20 3.10 -2.81 -14.04
C THR A 20 2.89 -1.61 -13.11
N ILE A 21 2.47 -1.84 -11.86
CA ILE A 21 2.23 -0.78 -10.86
C ILE A 21 3.53 -0.04 -10.55
N TYR A 22 4.58 -0.76 -10.18
CA TYR A 22 5.87 -0.16 -9.83
C TYR A 22 6.49 0.57 -11.01
N PHE A 23 6.58 -0.07 -12.18
CA PHE A 23 7.18 0.56 -13.35
C PHE A 23 6.36 1.76 -13.84
N GLY A 24 5.03 1.65 -13.87
CA GLY A 24 4.15 2.73 -14.29
C GLY A 24 4.23 3.96 -13.38
N LEU A 25 4.19 3.76 -12.06
CA LEU A 25 4.29 4.84 -11.09
C LEU A 25 5.70 5.42 -11.00
N ALA A 26 6.75 4.60 -11.17
CA ALA A 26 8.12 5.08 -11.24
C ALA A 26 8.36 5.92 -12.51
N ALA A 27 7.89 5.47 -13.68
CA ALA A 27 7.96 6.23 -14.91
C ALA A 27 7.17 7.55 -14.83
N PHE A 28 6.01 7.54 -14.16
CA PHE A 28 5.25 8.75 -13.87
C PHE A 28 6.03 9.73 -12.99
N GLU A 29 6.65 9.26 -11.91
CA GLU A 29 7.48 10.10 -11.04
C GLU A 29 8.69 10.67 -11.79
N VAL A 30 9.43 9.84 -12.52
CA VAL A 30 10.58 10.27 -13.35
C VAL A 30 10.15 11.35 -14.35
N ARG A 31 9.03 11.18 -15.04
CA ARG A 31 8.52 12.18 -15.98
C ARG A 31 8.22 13.51 -15.29
N ARG A 32 7.65 13.47 -14.08
CA ARG A 32 7.36 14.66 -13.27
C ARG A 32 8.64 15.34 -12.81
N GLU A 33 9.63 14.59 -12.36
CA GLU A 33 10.94 15.09 -11.94
C GLU A 33 11.68 15.76 -13.11
N ILE A 34 11.66 15.20 -14.31
CA ILE A 34 12.30 15.80 -15.50
C ILE A 34 11.64 17.11 -15.89
N LYS A 35 10.30 17.18 -15.89
CA LYS A 35 9.58 18.44 -16.11
C LYS A 35 9.97 19.51 -15.08
N ASN A 36 10.17 19.10 -13.83
CA ASN A 36 10.59 19.99 -12.75
C ASN A 36 12.07 20.40 -12.89
N TYR A 37 12.92 19.51 -13.38
CA TYR A 37 14.34 19.76 -13.66
C TYR A 37 14.51 20.86 -14.72
N THR A 38 13.80 20.73 -15.85
CA THR A 38 13.86 21.72 -16.95
C THR A 38 13.23 23.05 -16.58
N LYS A 39 12.13 23.05 -15.81
CA LYS A 39 11.40 24.28 -15.47
C LYS A 39 12.14 25.22 -14.51
N TYR A 40 13.03 24.70 -13.66
CA TYR A 40 13.53 25.44 -12.49
C TYR A 40 15.05 25.33 -12.26
N GLY A 41 15.87 25.06 -13.27
CA GLY A 41 17.31 25.08 -13.04
C GLY A 41 18.22 24.67 -14.18
N PHE A 42 17.71 24.05 -15.25
CA PHE A 42 18.57 23.56 -16.34
C PHE A 42 17.89 23.77 -17.69
N ASN A 43 18.56 24.47 -18.61
CA ASN A 43 18.09 24.65 -20.00
C ASN A 43 18.22 23.37 -20.85
N SER A 44 18.73 22.28 -20.26
CA SER A 44 18.89 20.97 -20.87
C SER A 44 18.23 19.87 -20.03
N LYS A 45 17.97 18.73 -20.67
CA LYS A 45 17.51 17.52 -19.99
C LYS A 45 18.65 16.91 -19.16
N PRO A 46 18.35 16.16 -18.08
CA PRO A 46 19.40 15.56 -17.25
C PRO A 46 20.19 14.49 -18.01
N ASP A 47 21.52 14.50 -17.86
CA ASP A 47 22.42 13.56 -18.56
C ASP A 47 22.37 12.14 -18.00
N SER A 48 21.95 11.99 -16.74
CA SER A 48 21.84 10.70 -16.04
C SER A 48 20.73 10.72 -14.99
N TYR A 49 20.29 9.53 -14.59
CA TYR A 49 19.35 9.40 -13.47
C TYR A 49 19.94 9.96 -12.16
N ASP A 50 21.25 9.83 -11.94
CA ASP A 50 21.90 10.32 -10.72
C ASP A 50 21.87 11.85 -10.64
N ALA A 51 22.07 12.54 -11.76
CA ALA A 51 21.91 13.99 -11.84
C ALA A 51 20.47 14.43 -11.55
N LEU A 52 19.49 13.72 -12.13
CA LEU A 52 18.08 13.96 -11.87
C LEU A 52 17.72 13.73 -10.40
N PHE A 53 18.21 12.63 -9.81
CA PHE A 53 17.99 12.26 -8.42
C PHE A 53 18.57 13.32 -7.47
N ALA A 54 19.83 13.72 -7.67
CA ALA A 54 20.48 14.73 -6.83
C ALA A 54 19.74 16.08 -6.85
N ALA A 55 19.27 16.50 -8.03
CA ALA A 55 18.49 17.73 -8.19
C ALA A 55 17.11 17.65 -7.52
N SER A 56 16.40 16.53 -7.70
CA SER A 56 15.09 16.29 -7.09
C SER A 56 15.18 16.20 -5.56
N TYR A 57 16.20 15.49 -5.05
CA TYR A 57 16.44 15.32 -3.62
C TYR A 57 16.75 16.66 -2.93
N SER A 58 17.66 17.46 -3.50
CA SER A 58 18.04 18.78 -2.96
C SER A 58 16.85 19.72 -2.88
N ARG A 59 15.97 19.70 -3.90
CA ARG A 59 14.79 20.58 -3.94
C ARG A 59 13.73 20.21 -2.91
N LYS A 60 13.46 18.92 -2.72
CA LYS A 60 12.50 18.46 -1.69
C LYS A 60 12.89 18.97 -0.30
N HIS A 61 14.19 18.94 0.02
CA HIS A 61 14.70 19.48 1.28
C HIS A 61 14.48 21.00 1.41
N GLN A 62 14.70 21.77 0.34
CA GLN A 62 14.49 23.22 0.33
C GLN A 62 13.01 23.65 0.46
N GLN A 63 12.07 22.87 -0.08
CA GLN A 63 10.63 23.22 -0.06
C GLN A 63 9.94 23.01 1.28
N SER A 64 10.56 22.30 2.24
CA SER A 64 9.98 22.02 3.56
C SER A 64 9.76 23.26 4.46
N HIS A 65 10.22 24.45 4.05
CA HIS A 65 10.25 25.67 4.87
C HIS A 65 9.20 26.76 4.56
N ARG A 66 8.17 26.51 3.75
CA ARG A 66 7.11 27.52 3.49
C ARG A 66 5.72 26.92 3.49
N GLN A 67 4.96 27.14 4.56
CA GLN A 67 3.50 26.95 4.56
C GLN A 67 2.83 28.25 5.02
N ALA A 68 2.01 28.84 4.14
CA ALA A 68 1.12 29.94 4.46
C ALA A 68 -0.26 29.37 4.78
N VAL A 69 -0.93 29.93 5.78
CA VAL A 69 -2.24 29.48 6.27
C VAL A 69 -3.35 30.28 5.59
N SER A 70 -4.22 29.61 4.85
CA SER A 70 -5.50 30.15 4.36
C SER A 70 -6.63 29.14 4.60
N VAL A 71 -7.87 29.61 4.79
CA VAL A 71 -8.99 28.79 5.28
C VAL A 71 -10.14 28.79 4.28
N SER A 72 -10.15 27.75 3.43
CA SER A 72 -11.23 27.33 2.52
C SER A 72 -11.11 25.81 2.29
N PRO A 73 -12.18 25.05 1.98
CA PRO A 73 -12.07 23.62 1.64
C PRO A 73 -11.12 23.33 0.45
N PHE A 74 -11.07 24.23 -0.54
CA PHE A 74 -10.12 24.12 -1.64
C PHE A 74 -8.68 24.40 -1.18
N ASP A 75 -8.52 25.30 -0.21
CA ASP A 75 -7.23 25.61 0.40
C ASP A 75 -6.76 24.48 1.34
N LEU A 76 -7.69 23.82 2.03
CA LEU A 76 -7.41 22.63 2.84
C LEU A 76 -6.85 21.52 1.96
N TRP A 77 -7.46 21.24 0.80
CA TRP A 77 -6.93 20.24 -0.15
C TRP A 77 -5.61 20.66 -0.77
N SER A 78 -5.45 21.92 -1.17
CA SER A 78 -4.24 22.41 -1.82
C SER A 78 -3.03 22.40 -0.88
N ASN A 79 -3.24 22.62 0.42
CA ASN A 79 -2.21 22.61 1.47
C ASN A 79 -1.78 21.20 1.91
N LEU A 80 -2.47 20.14 1.50
CA LEU A 80 -2.04 18.78 1.77
C LEU A 80 -0.81 18.41 0.95
N SER A 81 0.11 17.65 1.57
CA SER A 81 1.16 16.94 0.84
C SER A 81 0.55 16.01 -0.21
N GLU A 82 1.30 15.71 -1.25
CA GLU A 82 0.86 14.81 -2.32
C GLU A 82 0.52 13.41 -1.78
N THR A 83 1.25 12.94 -0.76
CA THR A 83 1.00 11.64 -0.12
C THR A 83 -0.31 11.66 0.68
N GLN A 84 -0.60 12.73 1.41
CA GLN A 84 -1.89 12.92 2.08
C GLN A 84 -3.06 12.93 1.08
N LYS A 85 -2.90 13.56 -0.08
CA LYS A 85 -3.92 13.53 -1.15
C LYS A 85 -4.18 12.10 -1.64
N VAL A 86 -3.12 11.30 -1.85
CA VAL A 86 -3.26 9.87 -2.22
C VAL A 86 -3.98 9.07 -1.12
N ILE A 87 -3.62 9.29 0.15
CA ILE A 87 -4.26 8.62 1.30
C ILE A 87 -5.75 8.97 1.36
N LEU A 88 -6.10 10.25 1.29
CA LEU A 88 -7.50 10.70 1.33
C LEU A 88 -8.28 10.25 0.10
N ALA A 89 -7.68 10.26 -1.10
CA ALA A 89 -8.29 9.74 -2.31
C ALA A 89 -8.61 8.24 -2.16
N ASN A 90 -7.72 7.47 -1.54
CA ASN A 90 -7.94 6.06 -1.26
C ASN A 90 -9.07 5.85 -0.22
N ILE A 91 -9.11 6.66 0.83
CA ILE A 91 -10.19 6.64 1.82
C ILE A 91 -11.54 6.96 1.16
N ALA A 92 -11.60 8.01 0.35
CA ALA A 92 -12.78 8.40 -0.40
C ALA A 92 -13.23 7.29 -1.37
N LEU A 93 -12.30 6.68 -2.10
CA LEU A 93 -12.58 5.57 -3.03
C LEU A 93 -13.20 4.36 -2.31
N ASN A 94 -12.61 3.93 -1.19
CA ASN A 94 -13.13 2.82 -0.39
C ASN A 94 -14.51 3.13 0.19
N THR A 95 -14.70 4.35 0.67
CA THR A 95 -15.97 4.81 1.23
C THR A 95 -17.06 4.86 0.15
N GLY A 96 -16.73 5.40 -1.02
CA GLY A 96 -17.62 5.44 -2.18
C GLY A 96 -18.02 4.05 -2.68
N ILE A 97 -17.07 3.12 -2.79
CA ILE A 97 -17.34 1.73 -3.17
C ILE A 97 -18.22 1.03 -2.13
N TYR A 98 -17.94 1.22 -0.84
CA TYR A 98 -18.77 0.65 0.22
C TYR A 98 -20.20 1.21 0.20
N ALA A 99 -20.36 2.51 0.00
CA ALA A 99 -21.68 3.16 -0.12
C ALA A 99 -22.43 2.64 -1.35
N ALA A 100 -21.79 2.63 -2.52
CA ALA A 100 -22.38 2.15 -3.77
C ALA A 100 -22.83 0.69 -3.65
N THR A 101 -21.95 -0.20 -3.16
CA THR A 101 -22.30 -1.63 -2.99
C THR A 101 -23.32 -1.91 -1.88
N SER A 102 -23.56 -0.95 -0.99
CA SER A 102 -24.60 -1.06 0.05
C SER A 102 -25.99 -0.71 -0.47
N VAL A 103 -26.09 0.14 -1.50
CA VAL A 103 -27.39 0.51 -2.12
C VAL A 103 -27.70 -0.31 -3.37
N SER A 104 -26.68 -0.79 -4.11
CA SER A 104 -26.87 -1.59 -5.33
C SER A 104 -27.14 -3.08 -5.08
N GLY A 105 -27.28 -3.50 -3.83
CA GLY A 105 -27.61 -4.87 -3.43
C GLY A 105 -26.41 -5.80 -3.23
N PRO A 106 -26.57 -6.91 -2.48
CA PRO A 106 -25.44 -7.73 -1.99
C PRO A 106 -24.58 -8.38 -3.08
N HIS A 107 -25.11 -8.56 -4.28
CA HIS A 107 -24.41 -9.16 -5.42
C HIS A 107 -23.24 -8.29 -5.91
N THR A 108 -23.31 -6.97 -5.74
CA THR A 108 -22.24 -6.05 -6.15
C THR A 108 -20.97 -6.18 -5.30
N ARG A 109 -21.10 -6.59 -4.03
CA ARG A 109 -19.95 -6.83 -3.12
C ARG A 109 -19.03 -7.95 -3.61
N TRP A 110 -19.53 -8.85 -4.46
CA TRP A 110 -18.74 -9.94 -5.02
C TRP A 110 -17.71 -9.48 -6.05
N TYR A 111 -17.90 -8.31 -6.68
CA TYR A 111 -16.91 -7.71 -7.58
C TYR A 111 -15.67 -7.20 -6.82
N PHE A 112 -15.84 -6.88 -5.53
CA PHE A 112 -14.80 -6.40 -4.62
C PHE A 112 -14.47 -7.44 -3.54
N SER A 113 -14.47 -8.71 -3.94
CA SER A 113 -14.18 -9.83 -3.06
C SER A 113 -13.28 -10.83 -3.77
N HIS A 114 -12.25 -11.30 -3.09
CA HIS A 114 -11.35 -12.34 -3.56
C HIS A 114 -11.78 -13.71 -3.03
N ILE A 115 -11.94 -14.67 -3.94
CA ILE A 115 -12.27 -16.06 -3.63
C ILE A 115 -11.28 -16.95 -4.38
N PRO A 116 -10.37 -17.64 -3.67
CA PRO A 116 -9.23 -18.32 -4.29
C PRO A 116 -9.58 -19.35 -5.38
N ILE A 117 -10.76 -19.98 -5.29
CA ILE A 117 -11.19 -21.01 -6.24
C ILE A 117 -11.75 -20.48 -7.56
N THR A 118 -12.08 -19.19 -7.65
CA THR A 118 -12.77 -18.64 -8.83
C THR A 118 -11.85 -18.38 -10.02
N GLY A 119 -10.53 -18.38 -9.81
CA GLY A 119 -9.55 -18.05 -10.85
C GLY A 119 -9.57 -16.59 -11.33
N ARG A 120 -10.37 -15.72 -10.68
CA ARG A 120 -10.49 -14.30 -11.00
C ARG A 120 -9.34 -13.52 -10.37
N ASN A 121 -8.15 -13.62 -10.94
CA ASN A 121 -6.92 -13.07 -10.34
C ASN A 121 -7.00 -11.55 -10.06
N TYR A 122 -7.70 -10.78 -10.90
CA TYR A 122 -7.91 -9.35 -10.70
C TYR A 122 -8.59 -8.99 -9.37
N THR A 123 -9.31 -9.94 -8.78
CA THR A 123 -9.95 -9.73 -7.46
C THR A 123 -8.94 -9.61 -6.32
N MET A 124 -7.68 -10.04 -6.50
CA MET A 124 -6.62 -9.76 -5.52
C MET A 124 -6.35 -8.25 -5.38
N LEU A 125 -6.60 -7.46 -6.44
CA LEU A 125 -6.55 -6.00 -6.39
C LEU A 125 -7.91 -5.41 -6.01
N THR A 126 -9.01 -5.81 -6.69
CA THR A 126 -10.31 -5.15 -6.43
C THR A 126 -10.84 -5.41 -5.03
N SER A 127 -10.50 -6.55 -4.41
CA SER A 127 -10.90 -6.86 -3.03
C SER A 127 -10.34 -5.90 -1.99
N MET A 128 -9.24 -5.20 -2.30
CA MET A 128 -8.68 -4.15 -1.44
C MET A 128 -9.65 -2.99 -1.23
N PHE A 129 -10.60 -2.81 -2.13
CA PHE A 129 -11.55 -1.69 -2.12
C PHE A 129 -12.95 -2.05 -1.60
N GLY A 130 -13.21 -3.35 -1.40
CA GLY A 130 -14.48 -3.84 -0.84
C GLY A 130 -14.42 -3.98 0.67
N HIS A 131 -15.55 -3.81 1.35
CA HIS A 131 -15.64 -3.99 2.80
C HIS A 131 -16.91 -4.76 3.18
N LEU A 132 -16.78 -5.65 4.17
CA LEU A 132 -17.86 -6.54 4.63
C LEU A 132 -18.88 -5.85 5.54
N SER A 133 -18.46 -4.83 6.29
CA SER A 133 -19.29 -4.07 7.23
C SER A 133 -18.76 -2.65 7.40
N GLY A 134 -19.61 -1.76 7.95
CA GLY A 134 -19.25 -0.38 8.21
C GLY A 134 -18.12 -0.25 9.23
N MET A 135 -18.13 -1.08 10.28
CA MET A 135 -17.03 -1.15 11.25
C MET A 135 -15.73 -1.63 10.62
N HIS A 136 -15.79 -2.60 9.69
CA HIS A 136 -14.59 -3.03 8.99
C HIS A 136 -14.01 -1.90 8.14
N LEU A 137 -14.84 -1.16 7.40
CA LEU A 137 -14.41 0.04 6.67
C LEU A 137 -13.81 1.09 7.62
N LEU A 138 -14.50 1.40 8.72
CA LEU A 138 -14.09 2.42 9.68
C LEU A 138 -12.68 2.15 10.21
N PHE A 139 -12.40 0.92 10.69
CA PHE A 139 -11.07 0.60 11.20
C PHE A 139 -9.99 0.65 10.13
N ASN A 140 -10.27 0.15 8.92
CA ASN A 140 -9.28 0.22 7.84
C ASN A 140 -8.94 1.68 7.49
N MET A 141 -9.95 2.53 7.31
CA MET A 141 -9.74 3.92 6.91
C MET A 141 -9.11 4.73 8.04
N TYR A 142 -9.48 4.45 9.30
CA TYR A 142 -8.85 5.03 10.48
C TYR A 142 -7.36 4.68 10.53
N CYS A 143 -6.99 3.40 10.46
CA CYS A 143 -5.59 2.98 10.45
C CYS A 143 -4.82 3.60 9.27
N LEU A 144 -5.39 3.60 8.07
CA LEU A 144 -4.75 4.22 6.90
C LEU A 144 -4.48 5.72 7.11
N TYR A 145 -5.44 6.45 7.68
CA TYR A 145 -5.30 7.87 8.00
C TYR A 145 -4.28 8.12 9.12
N SER A 146 -4.25 7.28 10.16
CA SER A 146 -3.36 7.43 11.31
C SER A 146 -1.89 7.11 10.98
N PHE A 147 -1.63 6.00 10.29
CA PHE A 147 -0.26 5.57 9.99
C PHE A 147 0.30 6.17 8.69
N GLY A 148 -0.56 6.40 7.69
CA GLY A 148 -0.15 6.80 6.34
C GLY A 148 0.74 8.05 6.29
N PRO A 149 0.35 9.19 6.89
CA PRO A 149 1.13 10.42 6.82
C PRO A 149 2.50 10.32 7.52
N ALA A 150 2.57 9.61 8.65
CA ALA A 150 3.83 9.39 9.36
C ALA A 150 4.77 8.50 8.54
N LEU A 151 4.23 7.40 7.97
CA LEU A 151 4.99 6.49 7.13
C LEU A 151 5.51 7.18 5.86
N ALA A 152 4.69 8.01 5.22
CA ALA A 152 5.04 8.75 4.01
C ALA A 152 6.31 9.60 4.16
N ARG A 153 6.54 10.17 5.36
CA ARG A 153 7.70 11.04 5.64
C ARG A 153 8.97 10.28 6.06
N THR A 154 8.91 8.97 6.20
CA THR A 154 10.10 8.16 6.51
C THR A 154 11.12 8.21 5.37
N SER A 155 12.38 7.86 5.67
CA SER A 155 13.41 7.65 4.65
C SER A 155 13.04 6.58 3.61
N THR A 156 12.14 5.65 3.98
CA THR A 156 11.60 4.62 3.09
C THR A 156 10.74 5.20 1.97
N PHE A 157 9.98 6.28 2.20
CA PHE A 157 9.04 6.82 1.20
C PHE A 157 9.35 8.24 0.74
N GLN A 158 10.10 9.04 1.52
CA GLN A 158 10.57 10.38 1.17
C GLN A 158 9.48 11.30 0.59
N ASP A 159 8.27 11.21 1.15
CA ASP A 159 7.06 11.90 0.71
C ASP A 159 6.74 11.72 -0.79
N SER A 160 7.15 10.59 -1.37
CA SER A 160 6.79 10.21 -2.74
C SER A 160 5.40 9.58 -2.78
N ALA A 161 4.42 10.34 -3.27
CA ALA A 161 3.07 9.86 -3.51
C ALA A 161 3.00 8.65 -4.48
N PRO A 162 3.71 8.64 -5.63
CA PRO A 162 3.75 7.47 -6.51
C PRO A 162 4.37 6.24 -5.83
N HIS A 163 5.43 6.42 -5.03
CA HIS A 163 6.06 5.32 -4.29
C HIS A 163 5.12 4.71 -3.25
N LEU A 164 4.50 5.57 -2.43
CA LEU A 164 3.57 5.12 -1.39
C LEU A 164 2.36 4.38 -2.00
N ALA A 165 1.83 4.89 -3.13
CA ALA A 165 0.76 4.23 -3.87
C ALA A 165 1.21 2.88 -4.45
N ALA A 166 2.41 2.81 -5.05
CA ALA A 166 2.95 1.59 -5.62
C ALA A 166 3.10 0.50 -4.55
N PHE A 167 3.65 0.88 -3.40
CA PHE A 167 3.81 -0.01 -2.26
C PHE A 167 2.46 -0.45 -1.70
N TYR A 168 1.51 0.47 -1.45
CA TYR A 168 0.19 0.13 -0.93
C TYR A 168 -0.54 -0.90 -1.81
N LEU A 169 -0.62 -0.64 -3.11
CA LEU A 169 -1.32 -1.51 -4.06
C LEU A 169 -0.64 -2.87 -4.18
N SER A 170 0.69 -2.88 -4.28
CA SER A 170 1.46 -4.12 -4.44
C SER A 170 1.45 -4.98 -3.18
N ALA A 171 1.58 -4.36 -2.00
CA ALA A 171 1.51 -5.07 -0.72
C ALA A 171 0.13 -5.70 -0.51
N GLY A 172 -0.95 -5.01 -0.89
CA GLY A 172 -2.31 -5.58 -0.84
C GLY A 172 -2.50 -6.76 -1.80
N ILE A 173 -1.96 -6.69 -3.03
CA ILE A 173 -1.98 -7.80 -3.98
C ILE A 173 -1.19 -9.00 -3.44
N LEU A 174 0.03 -8.79 -2.93
CA LEU A 174 0.86 -9.85 -2.34
C LEU A 174 0.22 -10.48 -1.10
N SER A 175 -0.44 -9.67 -0.28
CA SER A 175 -1.19 -10.15 0.89
C SER A 175 -2.37 -11.03 0.46
N SER A 176 -3.09 -10.64 -0.59
CA SER A 176 -4.14 -11.49 -1.19
C SER A 176 -3.59 -12.79 -1.77
N LEU A 177 -2.39 -12.77 -2.35
CA LEU A 177 -1.72 -13.98 -2.82
C LEU A 177 -1.42 -14.96 -1.67
N ALA A 178 -1.16 -14.48 -0.45
CA ALA A 178 -1.00 -15.36 0.71
C ALA A 178 -2.28 -16.15 1.02
N ALA A 179 -3.46 -15.53 0.93
CA ALA A 179 -4.73 -16.26 1.05
C ALA A 179 -4.97 -17.25 -0.10
N GLN A 180 -4.52 -16.92 -1.32
CA GLN A 180 -4.56 -17.83 -2.45
C GLN A 180 -3.69 -19.08 -2.20
N ILE A 181 -2.51 -18.91 -1.61
CA ILE A 181 -1.59 -20.01 -1.25
C ILE A 181 -2.18 -20.83 -0.09
N GLU A 182 -2.67 -20.17 0.96
CA GLU A 182 -3.31 -20.83 2.11
C GLU A 182 -4.46 -21.73 1.68
N ALA A 183 -5.25 -21.32 0.69
CA ALA A 183 -6.38 -22.10 0.19
C ALA A 183 -5.98 -23.47 -0.41
N ARG A 184 -4.69 -23.73 -0.65
CA ARG A 184 -4.16 -25.06 -1.04
C ARG A 184 -4.09 -26.05 0.11
N VAL A 185 -4.09 -25.58 1.36
CA VAL A 185 -3.98 -26.45 2.53
C VAL A 185 -5.30 -27.19 2.73
N PRO A 186 -5.35 -28.53 2.56
CA PRO A 186 -6.61 -29.27 2.51
C PRO A 186 -7.43 -29.19 3.81
N SER A 187 -6.77 -29.07 4.95
CA SER A 187 -7.39 -28.95 6.28
C SER A 187 -7.98 -27.58 6.58
N ARG A 188 -7.68 -26.55 5.77
CA ARG A 188 -8.09 -25.17 6.04
C ARG A 188 -9.27 -24.74 5.20
N ARG A 189 -10.24 -24.06 5.80
CA ARG A 189 -11.35 -23.42 5.09
C ARG A 189 -10.88 -22.08 4.52
N PHE A 190 -11.00 -21.89 3.21
CA PHE A 190 -10.79 -20.57 2.60
C PHE A 190 -12.07 -19.74 2.71
N TRP A 191 -11.90 -18.44 2.83
CA TRP A 191 -12.98 -17.48 2.97
C TRP A 191 -12.92 -16.43 1.88
N ARG A 192 -14.04 -15.71 1.73
CA ARG A 192 -14.11 -14.54 0.87
C ARG A 192 -13.34 -13.40 1.52
N GLY A 193 -12.21 -13.01 0.94
CA GLY A 193 -11.42 -11.86 1.38
C GLY A 193 -11.97 -10.56 0.78
N SER A 194 -12.16 -9.53 1.59
CA SER A 194 -12.58 -8.20 1.14
C SER A 194 -12.17 -7.19 2.20
N GLY A 195 -11.30 -6.25 1.85
CA GLY A 195 -10.78 -5.22 2.74
C GLY A 195 -9.39 -4.75 2.36
N ALA A 196 -9.08 -3.51 2.74
CA ALA A 196 -7.76 -2.91 2.60
C ALA A 196 -6.70 -3.47 3.58
N SER A 197 -7.11 -4.35 4.51
CA SER A 197 -6.34 -4.69 5.69
C SER A 197 -4.98 -5.30 5.40
N GLY A 198 -4.81 -6.08 4.33
CA GLY A 198 -3.48 -6.59 3.94
C GLY A 198 -2.48 -5.47 3.64
N ALA A 199 -2.90 -4.45 2.89
CA ALA A 199 -2.05 -3.30 2.58
C ALA A 199 -1.81 -2.42 3.83
N ILE A 200 -2.82 -2.27 4.69
CA ILE A 200 -2.69 -1.53 5.95
C ILE A 200 -1.75 -2.26 6.91
N MET A 201 -1.79 -3.58 6.97
CA MET A 201 -0.84 -4.37 7.77
C MET A 201 0.60 -4.20 7.26
N ALA A 202 0.80 -4.01 5.95
CA ALA A 202 2.10 -3.61 5.43
C ALA A 202 2.51 -2.18 5.85
N PHE A 203 1.56 -1.26 5.97
CA PHE A 203 1.85 0.07 6.56
C PHE A 203 2.25 -0.05 8.02
N VAL A 204 1.53 -0.86 8.81
CA VAL A 204 1.85 -1.13 10.22
C VAL A 204 3.23 -1.79 10.36
N GLY A 205 3.54 -2.77 9.51
CA GLY A 205 4.84 -3.43 9.49
C GLY A 205 5.99 -2.46 9.21
N ALA A 206 5.84 -1.63 8.17
CA ALA A 206 6.84 -0.63 7.82
C ALA A 206 6.95 0.48 8.89
N PHE A 207 5.83 0.88 9.49
CA PHE A 207 5.79 1.86 10.58
C PHE A 207 6.51 1.34 11.83
N GLY A 208 6.24 0.12 12.26
CA GLY A 208 6.88 -0.48 13.44
C GLY A 208 8.40 -0.57 13.29
N MET A 209 8.90 -0.86 12.09
CA MET A 209 10.33 -0.85 11.79
C MET A 209 10.93 0.57 11.74
N SER A 210 10.14 1.57 11.33
CA SER A 210 10.62 2.95 11.19
C SER A 210 10.55 3.75 12.50
N PHE A 211 9.62 3.40 13.38
CA PHE A 211 9.34 4.11 14.63
C PHE A 211 9.16 3.13 15.81
N PRO A 212 10.17 2.33 16.17
CA PRO A 212 10.01 1.22 17.11
C PRO A 212 9.50 1.61 18.51
N HIS A 213 9.80 2.83 18.96
CA HIS A 213 9.38 3.38 20.26
C HIS A 213 8.18 4.33 20.18
N ALA A 214 7.55 4.47 19.01
CA ALA A 214 6.33 5.26 18.91
C ALA A 214 5.19 4.57 19.67
N GLN A 215 4.41 5.35 20.41
CA GLN A 215 3.28 4.83 21.17
C GLN A 215 2.08 4.62 20.26
N ILE A 216 1.63 3.37 20.13
CA ILE A 216 0.41 3.00 19.40
C ILE A 216 -0.72 2.80 20.40
N GLY A 217 -1.78 3.59 20.28
CA GLY A 217 -3.01 3.41 21.04
C GLY A 217 -3.79 2.19 20.55
N ILE A 218 -4.33 1.41 21.48
CA ILE A 218 -5.21 0.27 21.17
C ILE A 218 -6.65 0.78 21.18
N ILE A 219 -7.35 0.63 20.07
CA ILE A 219 -8.74 1.10 19.97
C ILE A 219 -9.60 0.40 21.03
N PHE A 220 -10.33 1.20 21.82
CA PHE A 220 -11.19 0.79 22.95
C PHE A 220 -10.48 0.24 24.20
N VAL A 221 -9.15 0.23 24.24
CA VAL A 221 -8.38 -0.12 25.43
C VAL A 221 -7.62 1.13 25.90
N PRO A 222 -7.85 1.63 27.12
CA PRO A 222 -7.07 2.73 27.66
C PRO A 222 -5.58 2.38 27.71
N GLY A 223 -4.73 3.21 27.10
CA GLY A 223 -3.29 3.06 27.08
C GLY A 223 -2.69 2.98 25.68
N SER A 224 -1.36 2.90 25.65
CA SER A 224 -0.56 2.72 24.45
C SER A 224 0.56 1.73 24.72
N VAL A 225 1.07 1.14 23.65
CA VAL A 225 2.25 0.27 23.70
C VAL A 225 3.26 0.72 22.66
N ASP A 226 4.53 0.39 22.87
CA ASP A 226 5.57 0.60 21.87
C ASP A 226 5.21 -0.08 20.54
N ALA A 227 5.44 0.61 19.43
CA ALA A 227 5.14 0.11 18.09
C ALA A 227 5.84 -1.22 17.80
N GLN A 228 7.07 -1.40 18.28
CA GLN A 228 7.79 -2.67 18.15
C GLN A 228 7.10 -3.81 18.91
N LEU A 229 6.57 -3.53 20.10
CA LEU A 229 5.81 -4.50 20.88
C LEU A 229 4.47 -4.80 20.20
N ALA A 230 3.74 -3.77 19.76
CA ALA A 230 2.51 -3.93 19.00
C ALA A 230 2.71 -4.79 17.74
N LEU A 231 3.78 -4.53 16.98
CA LEU A 231 4.15 -5.29 15.79
C LEU A 231 4.39 -6.78 16.13
N SER A 232 5.13 -7.04 17.21
CA SER A 232 5.47 -8.39 17.65
C SER A 232 4.24 -9.16 18.14
N LEU A 233 3.39 -8.51 18.94
CA LEU A 233 2.13 -9.09 19.42
C LEU A 233 1.15 -9.36 18.27
N MET A 234 1.07 -8.44 17.30
CA MET A 234 0.25 -8.62 16.10
C MET A 234 0.75 -9.80 15.26
N ALA A 235 2.07 -9.90 15.03
CA ALA A 235 2.66 -11.03 14.32
C ALA A 235 2.37 -12.36 15.03
N ALA A 236 2.50 -12.40 16.36
CA ALA A 236 2.19 -13.58 17.17
C ALA A 236 0.70 -13.94 17.09
N PHE A 237 -0.19 -12.96 17.22
CA PHE A 237 -1.64 -13.14 17.11
C PHE A 237 -2.05 -13.68 15.75
N GLU A 238 -1.57 -13.06 14.66
CA GLU A 238 -1.88 -13.49 13.30
C GLU A 238 -1.29 -14.87 13.00
N THR A 239 -0.10 -15.18 13.51
CA THR A 239 0.51 -16.53 13.39
C THR A 239 -0.30 -17.57 14.15
N TYR A 240 -0.72 -17.28 15.39
CA TYR A 240 -1.56 -18.16 16.17
C TYR A 240 -2.89 -18.43 15.47
N GLY A 241 -3.56 -17.37 15.00
CA GLY A 241 -4.81 -17.49 14.25
C GLY A 241 -4.65 -18.21 12.92
N LEU A 242 -3.50 -18.04 12.26
CA LEU A 242 -3.16 -18.79 11.06
C LEU A 242 -2.95 -20.28 11.37
N ILE A 243 -2.22 -20.65 12.41
CA ILE A 243 -1.84 -22.05 12.69
C ILE A 243 -3.00 -22.83 13.32
N PHE A 244 -3.61 -22.28 14.37
CA PHE A 244 -4.58 -22.97 15.21
C PHE A 244 -6.03 -22.61 14.87
N GLY A 245 -6.25 -21.45 14.23
CA GLY A 245 -7.58 -20.89 14.05
C GLY A 245 -8.14 -20.30 15.35
N ILE A 246 -8.88 -19.20 15.24
CA ILE A 246 -9.58 -18.62 16.38
C ILE A 246 -11.09 -18.72 16.12
N PRO A 247 -11.84 -19.45 16.97
CA PRO A 247 -13.29 -19.48 16.87
C PRO A 247 -13.87 -18.05 16.86
N TYR A 248 -14.89 -17.81 16.05
CA TYR A 248 -15.60 -16.53 15.91
C TYR A 248 -14.81 -15.37 15.25
N LEU A 249 -13.47 -15.39 15.26
CA LEU A 249 -12.62 -14.40 14.56
C LEU A 249 -12.18 -14.92 13.19
N ARG A 250 -13.11 -14.93 12.23
CA ARG A 250 -12.86 -15.44 10.87
C ARG A 250 -12.33 -14.36 9.93
N TRP A 251 -11.15 -13.84 10.22
CA TRP A 251 -10.49 -12.82 9.40
C TRP A 251 -9.30 -13.42 8.63
N GLY A 252 -8.77 -12.69 7.65
CA GLY A 252 -7.70 -13.17 6.78
C GLY A 252 -6.34 -13.20 7.47
N HIS A 253 -6.11 -14.12 8.41
CA HIS A 253 -4.85 -14.18 9.16
C HIS A 253 -3.61 -14.30 8.25
N SER A 254 -3.70 -15.09 7.17
CA SER A 254 -2.62 -15.18 6.17
C SER A 254 -2.36 -13.86 5.45
N VAL A 255 -3.43 -13.12 5.14
CA VAL A 255 -3.38 -11.81 4.48
C VAL A 255 -2.71 -10.79 5.39
N HIS A 256 -3.11 -10.74 6.66
CA HIS A 256 -2.56 -9.81 7.63
C HIS A 256 -1.10 -10.11 7.95
N LEU A 257 -0.76 -11.38 8.22
CA LEU A 257 0.61 -11.80 8.51
C LEU A 257 1.54 -11.52 7.32
N ALA A 258 1.09 -11.82 6.10
CA ALA A 258 1.86 -11.52 4.88
C ALA A 258 2.05 -10.01 4.72
N GLY A 259 1.00 -9.20 4.87
CA GLY A 259 1.09 -7.75 4.82
C GLY A 259 2.11 -7.21 5.81
N LEU A 260 2.00 -7.61 7.08
CA LEU A 260 2.91 -7.23 8.16
C LEU A 260 4.37 -7.55 7.82
N ALA A 261 4.63 -8.77 7.37
CA ALA A 261 5.97 -9.23 6.98
C ALA A 261 6.51 -8.46 5.77
N ILE A 262 5.68 -8.22 4.73
CA ILE A 262 6.07 -7.45 3.54
C ILE A 262 6.47 -6.03 3.93
N GLY A 263 5.68 -5.38 4.78
CA GLY A 263 5.97 -4.03 5.23
C GLY A 263 7.24 -3.92 6.06
N ALA A 264 7.39 -4.82 7.04
CA ALA A 264 8.58 -4.88 7.86
C ALA A 264 9.84 -5.14 7.02
N ALA A 265 9.77 -6.10 6.10
CA ALA A 265 10.87 -6.42 5.18
C ALA A 265 11.20 -5.24 4.25
N TYR A 266 10.19 -4.54 3.72
CA TYR A 266 10.40 -3.41 2.83
C TYR A 266 11.14 -2.26 3.53
N ALA A 267 10.78 -1.96 4.79
CA ALA A 267 11.48 -0.96 5.59
C ALA A 267 12.88 -1.44 6.00
N HIS A 268 13.00 -2.70 6.46
CA HIS A 268 14.26 -3.25 6.98
C HIS A 268 15.34 -3.40 5.91
N PHE A 269 14.97 -3.82 4.69
CA PHE A 269 15.94 -4.15 3.63
C PHE A 269 16.22 -2.99 2.67
N ASP A 270 15.88 -1.75 3.03
CA ASP A 270 16.00 -0.57 2.16
C ASP A 270 15.20 -0.71 0.85
N GLY A 271 13.89 -0.85 0.97
CA GLY A 271 12.97 -0.91 -0.16
C GLY A 271 12.99 0.35 -1.03
N ASN A 272 13.41 1.49 -0.48
CA ASN A 272 13.59 2.71 -1.27
C ASN A 272 14.74 2.55 -2.26
N GLY A 273 15.97 2.38 -1.78
CA GLY A 273 17.14 2.28 -2.64
C GLY A 273 17.10 1.07 -3.56
N LYS A 274 16.79 -0.11 -3.01
CA LYS A 274 16.91 -1.39 -3.74
C LYS A 274 15.75 -1.70 -4.67
N ILE A 275 14.55 -1.18 -4.40
CA ILE A 275 13.36 -1.48 -5.21
C ILE A 275 12.88 -0.21 -5.92
N TRP A 276 12.56 0.86 -5.19
CA TRP A 276 11.96 2.04 -5.78
C TRP A 276 12.93 2.82 -6.68
N ASP A 277 14.08 3.23 -6.16
CA ASP A 277 15.08 3.98 -6.92
C ASP A 277 15.68 3.15 -8.04
N ALA A 278 15.88 1.84 -7.84
CA ALA A 278 16.28 0.92 -8.90
C ALA A 278 15.24 0.86 -10.05
N THR A 279 13.94 0.86 -9.70
CA THR A 279 12.85 0.90 -10.69
C THR A 279 12.81 2.24 -11.41
N LYS A 280 12.94 3.37 -10.71
CA LYS A 280 13.01 4.71 -11.32
C LYS A 280 14.20 4.85 -12.26
N ARG A 281 15.38 4.36 -11.87
CA ARG A 281 16.57 4.32 -12.75
C ARG A 281 16.31 3.53 -14.02
N THR A 282 15.68 2.36 -13.88
CA THR A 282 15.31 1.53 -15.02
C THR A 282 14.30 2.24 -15.91
N ALA A 283 13.26 2.85 -15.34
CA ALA A 283 12.26 3.62 -16.07
C ALA A 283 12.88 4.80 -16.83
N PHE A 284 13.75 5.59 -16.18
CA PHE A 284 14.50 6.68 -16.80
C PHE A 284 15.29 6.19 -18.03
N ASN A 285 16.05 5.11 -17.87
CA ASN A 285 16.86 4.54 -18.94
C ASN A 285 16.01 4.06 -20.13
N GLN A 286 14.87 3.41 -19.87
CA GLN A 286 13.96 3.00 -20.94
C GLN A 286 13.31 4.19 -21.64
N MET A 287 12.82 5.17 -20.87
CA MET A 287 12.22 6.39 -21.41
C MET A 287 13.22 7.13 -22.32
N ARG A 288 14.50 7.17 -21.94
CA ARG A 288 15.57 7.79 -22.74
C ARG A 288 15.81 7.02 -24.04
N ARG A 289 15.84 5.68 -23.99
CA ARG A 289 16.02 4.82 -25.17
C ARG A 289 14.92 5.02 -26.22
N VAL A 290 13.69 5.30 -25.78
CA VAL A 290 12.54 5.52 -26.68
C VAL A 290 12.30 7.01 -26.99
N GLY A 291 13.22 7.90 -26.64
CA GLY A 291 13.12 9.34 -26.93
C GLY A 291 12.02 10.10 -26.18
N MET A 292 11.43 9.50 -25.13
CA MET A 292 10.44 10.17 -24.29
C MET A 292 11.07 11.21 -23.36
N VAL A 293 12.33 10.98 -23.00
CA VAL A 293 13.17 11.89 -22.19
C VAL A 293 14.53 11.99 -22.82
#